data_AF-A0A218W3F4-F1
#
_entry.id   AF-A0A218W3F4-F1
#
_cell.length_a   1.000
_cell.length_b   1.000
_cell.length_c   1.000
_cell.angle_alpha   90.00
_cell.angle_beta   90.00
_cell.angle_gamma   90.00
#
_symmetry.space_group_name_H-M   'P 1'
#
loop_
_entity.id
_entity.type
_entity.pdbx_description
1 polymer ?
#
loop_
_entity_poly.entity_id
_entity_poly.type
_entity_poly.pdbx_seq_one_letter_code
_entity_poly.pdbx_strand_id
1 'polypeptide(L)' 'MMTGAGPSSGEDHVEELSGCMTPRREEYRIPERRVPPPPPRKRPLLIPHRGKTREIPMHGYFQPPDDLEAVFALGARA' A
#
# COMPACT_ATOMS: atom_id res chain seq x y z
N MET A 1 12.32 -61.70 16.50
CA MET A 1 12.56 -60.29 16.19
C MET A 1 11.21 -59.59 16.16
N MET A 2 10.89 -58.79 17.18
CA MET A 2 9.64 -58.04 17.26
C MET A 2 9.95 -56.63 16.75
N THR A 3 9.51 -56.29 15.54
CA THR A 3 9.65 -54.93 15.02
C THR A 3 8.43 -54.12 15.46
N GLY A 4 8.59 -53.37 16.55
CA GLY A 4 7.61 -52.35 16.94
C GLY A 4 7.77 -51.13 16.03
N ALA A 5 6.81 -50.89 15.15
CA ALA A 5 6.65 -49.62 14.47
C ALA A 5 6.11 -48.62 15.51
N GLY A 6 6.91 -47.61 15.86
CA GLY A 6 6.47 -46.48 16.67
C GLY A 6 5.42 -45.65 15.92
N PRO A 7 4.57 -44.89 16.63
CA PRO A 7 3.50 -44.13 16.00
C PRO A 7 4.09 -43.05 15.08
N SER A 8 3.84 -43.25 13.79
CA SER A 8 3.90 -42.22 12.77
C SER A 8 2.63 -41.37 12.89
N SER A 9 2.74 -40.22 13.53
CA SER A 9 1.86 -39.09 13.23
C SER A 9 2.60 -37.83 13.61
N GLY A 10 3.25 -37.22 12.62
CA GLY A 10 3.57 -35.81 12.66
C GLY A 10 2.25 -35.06 12.85
N GLU A 11 1.98 -34.69 14.08
CA GLU A 11 0.93 -33.78 14.47
C GLU A 11 1.36 -32.37 14.04
N ASP A 12 1.21 -32.11 12.74
CA ASP A 12 1.22 -30.77 12.21
C ASP A 12 -0.04 -30.07 12.74
N HIS A 13 0.13 -29.34 13.83
CA HIS A 13 -0.80 -28.32 14.28
C HIS A 13 -1.11 -27.39 13.11
N VAL A 14 -2.28 -27.60 12.49
CA VAL A 14 -2.85 -26.64 11.54
C VAL A 14 -3.30 -25.45 12.38
N GLU A 15 -2.37 -24.52 12.58
CA GLU A 15 -2.64 -23.21 13.16
C GLU A 15 -3.86 -22.63 12.44
N GLU A 16 -4.91 -22.39 13.22
CA GLU A 16 -6.20 -21.94 12.76
C GLU A 16 -6.04 -20.62 12.00
N LEU A 17 -6.06 -20.69 10.67
CA LEU A 17 -6.09 -19.53 9.77
C LEU A 17 -7.48 -18.87 9.87
N SER A 18 -7.81 -18.33 11.05
CA SER A 18 -9.11 -17.73 11.38
C SER A 18 -9.27 -16.33 10.76
N GLY A 19 -8.98 -16.22 9.45
CA GLY A 19 -9.05 -14.96 8.72
C GLY A 19 -8.89 -15.11 7.20
N CYS A 20 -9.17 -14.03 6.48
CA CYS A 20 -8.95 -13.96 5.03
C CYS A 20 -7.44 -14.02 4.72
N MET A 21 -6.99 -15.08 4.04
CA MET A 21 -5.58 -15.28 3.71
C MET A 21 -5.37 -15.64 2.24
N THR A 22 -4.19 -15.30 1.71
CA THR A 22 -3.80 -15.63 0.33
C THR A 22 -3.68 -17.16 0.17
N PRO A 23 -4.31 -17.77 -0.86
CA PRO A 23 -4.19 -19.20 -1.13
C PRO A 23 -2.73 -19.62 -1.33
N ARG A 24 -2.33 -20.72 -0.68
CA ARG A 24 -0.96 -21.27 -0.73
C ARG A 24 -0.81 -22.45 -1.70
N ARG A 25 -1.93 -23.10 -2.09
CA ARG A 25 -1.93 -24.22 -3.05
C ARG A 25 -1.47 -23.74 -4.43
N GLU A 26 -0.58 -24.48 -5.07
CA GLU A 26 0.10 -24.06 -6.31
C GLU A 26 -0.87 -23.69 -7.44
N GLU A 27 -1.96 -24.44 -7.61
CA GLU A 27 -3.01 -24.18 -8.60
C GLU A 27 -3.68 -22.80 -8.44
N TYR A 28 -3.74 -22.28 -7.21
CA TYR A 28 -4.44 -21.04 -6.86
C TYR A 28 -3.51 -19.96 -6.29
N ARG A 29 -2.19 -20.22 -6.20
CA ARG A 29 -1.22 -19.31 -5.61
C ARG A 29 -0.98 -18.16 -6.57
N ILE A 30 -1.07 -16.93 -6.06
CA ILE A 30 -0.73 -15.74 -6.86
C ILE A 30 0.76 -15.83 -7.23
N PRO A 31 1.11 -15.74 -8.53
CA PRO A 31 2.50 -15.79 -8.95
C PRO A 31 3.32 -14.67 -8.29
N GLU A 32 4.54 -15.00 -7.86
CA GLU A 32 5.44 -14.01 -7.32
C GLU A 32 5.81 -12.97 -8.38
N ARG A 33 5.72 -11.68 -8.01
CA ARG A 33 6.06 -10.58 -8.92
C ARG A 33 7.54 -10.65 -9.27
N ARG A 34 7.85 -10.99 -10.51
CA ARG A 34 9.17 -10.74 -11.10
C ARG A 34 9.31 -9.23 -11.25
N VAL A 35 10.37 -8.69 -10.66
CA VAL A 35 10.78 -7.26 -10.51
C VAL A 35 9.86 -6.25 -11.21
N PRO A 36 9.26 -5.28 -10.48
CA PRO A 36 8.43 -4.26 -11.10
C PRO A 36 9.20 -3.53 -12.21
N PRO A 37 8.51 -3.04 -13.26
CA PRO A 37 9.17 -2.22 -14.27
C PRO A 37 9.86 -1.02 -13.59
N PRO A 38 10.99 -0.54 -14.15
CA PRO A 38 11.70 0.60 -13.59
C PRO A 38 10.77 1.82 -13.48
N PRO A 39 10.94 2.66 -12.45
CA PRO A 39 10.08 3.81 -12.24
C PRO A 39 10.10 4.75 -13.45
N PRO A 40 8.97 5.39 -13.80
CA PRO A 40 8.91 6.34 -14.88
C PRO A 40 9.92 7.46 -14.62
N ARG A 41 10.76 7.77 -15.61
CA ARG A 41 11.71 8.88 -15.52
C ARG A 41 10.92 10.17 -15.40
N LYS A 42 11.20 10.97 -14.36
CA LYS A 42 10.68 12.33 -14.27
C LYS A 42 11.07 13.07 -15.56
N ARG A 43 10.09 13.60 -16.29
CA ARG A 43 10.38 14.53 -17.39
C ARG A 43 11.10 15.73 -16.77
N PRO A 44 12.19 16.23 -17.37
CA PRO A 44 12.66 17.56 -17.04
C PRO A 44 11.46 18.48 -17.15
N LEU A 45 11.20 19.27 -16.11
CA LEU A 45 10.30 20.40 -16.27
C LEU A 45 10.89 21.17 -17.45
N LEU A 46 10.21 21.16 -18.58
CA LEU A 46 10.48 22.11 -19.65
C LEU A 46 10.18 23.46 -19.02
N ILE A 47 11.17 24.02 -18.33
CA ILE A 47 11.23 25.44 -18.04
C ILE A 47 11.09 26.04 -19.44
N PRO A 48 9.97 26.71 -19.76
CA PRO A 48 9.83 27.29 -21.07
C PRO A 48 11.05 28.19 -21.25
N HIS A 49 11.78 28.04 -22.36
CA HIS A 49 12.88 28.94 -22.75
C HIS A 49 12.43 30.40 -22.98
N ARG A 50 11.33 30.82 -22.35
CA ARG A 50 10.77 32.17 -22.28
C ARG A 50 10.25 32.43 -20.86
N GLY A 51 11.17 32.75 -19.95
CA GLY A 51 11.00 33.81 -18.95
C GLY A 51 9.79 33.81 -18.01
N LYS A 52 9.04 32.71 -17.87
CA LYS A 52 7.96 32.60 -16.90
C LYS A 52 8.10 31.27 -16.20
N THR A 53 9.00 31.24 -15.21
CA THR A 53 8.80 30.33 -14.07
C THR A 53 7.35 30.53 -13.65
N ARG A 54 6.54 29.46 -13.59
CA ARG A 54 5.28 29.54 -12.84
C ARG A 54 5.69 30.09 -11.48
N GLU A 55 5.31 31.32 -11.18
CA GLU A 55 5.52 31.88 -9.86
C GLU A 55 4.87 30.87 -8.92
N ILE A 56 5.68 30.23 -8.09
CA ILE A 56 5.17 29.46 -6.97
C ILE A 56 4.31 30.48 -6.23
N PRO A 57 2.99 30.26 -6.08
CA PRO A 57 2.13 31.24 -5.45
C PRO A 57 2.72 31.59 -4.09
N MET A 58 3.20 32.82 -3.96
CA MET A 58 3.96 33.29 -2.79
C MET A 58 3.13 33.18 -1.50
N HIS A 59 1.81 33.18 -1.65
CA HIS A 59 0.83 33.08 -0.56
C HIS A 59 0.23 31.68 -0.43
N GLY A 60 0.86 30.67 -1.04
CA GLY A 60 0.33 29.31 -1.09
C GLY A 60 -0.68 29.10 -2.22
N TYR A 61 -0.82 27.85 -2.66
CA TYR A 61 -1.74 27.47 -3.74
C TYR A 61 -3.22 27.56 -3.32
N PHE A 62 -3.47 27.43 -2.02
CA PHE A 62 -4.80 27.49 -1.45
C PHE A 62 -4.90 28.78 -0.63
N GLN A 63 -5.88 29.61 -0.97
CA GLN A 63 -6.29 30.74 -0.16
C GLN A 63 -7.52 30.26 0.63
N PRO A 64 -7.37 29.82 1.89
CA PRO A 64 -8.51 29.37 2.67
C PRO A 64 -9.49 30.54 2.89
N PRO A 65 -10.79 30.26 3.04
CA PRO A 65 -11.70 31.23 3.62
C PRO A 65 -11.27 31.56 5.06
N ASP A 66 -11.65 32.75 5.54
CA ASP A 66 -11.24 33.26 6.86
C ASP A 66 -11.62 32.34 8.02
N ASP A 67 -12.63 31.49 7.83
CA ASP A 67 -13.23 30.60 8.84
C ASP A 67 -12.93 29.12 8.59
N LEU A 68 -11.68 28.77 8.25
CA LEU A 68 -11.24 27.39 8.01
C LEU A 68 -11.71 26.41 9.12
N GLU A 69 -11.69 26.84 10.38
CA GLU A 69 -12.13 26.06 11.54
C GLU A 69 -13.64 25.75 11.54
N ALA A 70 -14.49 26.59 10.93
CA ALA A 70 -15.93 26.36 10.84
C ALA A 70 -16.27 25.14 9.97
N VAL A 71 -15.45 24.87 8.94
CA VAL A 71 -15.58 23.68 8.08
C VAL A 71 -15.35 22.40 8.88
N PHE A 72 -14.41 22.41 9.83
CA PHE A 72 -14.10 21.25 10.68
C PHE A 72 -15.05 21.11 11.87
N ALA A 73 -15.60 22.22 12.38
CA ALA A 73 -16.54 22.22 13.51
C ALA A 73 -17.90 21.58 13.17
N LEU A 74 -18.30 21.56 11.90
CA LEU A 74 -19.56 20.96 11.43
C LEU A 74 -19.65 19.43 11.66
N GLY A 75 -18.53 18.78 11.97
CA GLY A 75 -18.44 17.34 12.24
C GLY A 75 -18.21 16.95 13.70
N ALA A 76 -18.00 17.91 14.61
CA ALA A 76 -17.79 17.63 16.03
C ALA A 76 -19.15 17.31 16.69
N ARG A 77 -19.67 16.11 16.43
CA ARG A 77 -20.79 15.57 17.20
C ARG A 77 -20.24 15.02 18.52
N ALA A 78 -20.80 15.51 19.62
CA ALA A 78 -20.59 15.05 20.98
C ALA A 78 -20.95 13.57 21.16
#